data_AF-A0A392MQV0-F1
#
_entry.id   AF-A0A392MQV0-F1
#
_cell.length_a   1.000
_cell.length_b   1.000
_cell.length_c   1.000
_cell.angle_alpha   90.00
_cell.angle_beta   90.00
_cell.angle_gamma   90.00
#
_symmetry.space_group_name_H-M   'P 1'
#
loop_
_entity.id
_entity.type
_entity.pdbx_description
1 polymer ?
#
loop_
_entity_poly.entity_id
_entity_poly.type
_entity_poly.pdbx_seq_one_letter_code
_entity_poly.pdbx_strand_id
1 'polypeptide(L)'
;MGKDRYPYPVGYQAVRAHNGTTYKMEIVEGVNGPKFLISSDDGNSVSGKTPDFAWEEFQKKGCTRMKIWHGKRLSSKMDGLE
;
A
#
# COMPACT_ATOMS: atom_id res chain seq x y z
N MET A 1 25.25 -21.93 -5.57
CA MET A 1 23.80 -22.12 -5.31
C MET A 1 23.20 -20.80 -4.84
N GLY A 2 23.18 -19.80 -5.73
CA GLY A 2 22.55 -18.51 -5.45
C GLY A 2 21.05 -18.66 -5.65
N LYS A 3 20.34 -19.08 -4.60
CA LYS A 3 18.88 -18.97 -4.59
C LYS A 3 18.59 -17.48 -4.69
N ASP A 4 18.05 -17.08 -5.84
CA ASP A 4 17.20 -15.91 -6.05
C ASP A 4 16.31 -15.73 -4.82
N ARG A 5 16.87 -15.06 -3.81
CA ARG A 5 16.15 -14.69 -2.61
C ARG A 5 15.30 -13.54 -3.09
N TYR A 6 14.05 -13.87 -3.44
CA TYR A 6 12.98 -12.88 -3.47
C TYR A 6 13.20 -11.99 -2.23
N PRO A 7 13.43 -10.67 -2.38
CA PRO A 7 14.08 -9.82 -1.37
C PRO A 7 13.22 -9.56 -0.11
N TYR A 8 12.16 -10.33 0.05
CA TYR A 8 11.10 -10.14 1.01
C TYR A 8 11.06 -11.33 1.95
N PRO A 9 11.79 -11.29 3.08
CA PRO A 9 11.66 -12.31 4.11
C PRO A 9 10.21 -12.32 4.62
N VAL A 10 9.64 -13.52 4.75
CA VAL A 10 8.37 -13.73 5.44
C VAL A 10 8.51 -13.22 6.88
N GLY A 11 7.52 -12.46 7.34
CA GLY A 11 7.53 -11.72 8.60
C GLY A 11 7.93 -10.26 8.47
N TYR A 12 8.34 -9.80 7.28
CA TYR A 12 8.62 -8.38 7.04
C TYR A 12 7.37 -7.54 7.28
N GLN A 13 7.52 -6.50 8.09
CA GLN A 13 6.48 -5.53 8.41
C GLN A 13 7.00 -4.13 8.13
N ALA A 14 6.21 -3.34 7.41
CA ALA A 14 6.49 -1.93 7.15
C ALA A 14 5.23 -1.12 7.41
N VAL A 15 5.37 -0.02 8.14
CA VAL A 15 4.27 0.90 8.42
C VAL A 15 4.58 2.22 7.72
N ARG A 16 3.62 2.74 6.96
CA ARG A 16 3.73 4.03 6.27
C ARG A 16 2.55 4.90 6.64
N ALA A 17 2.82 6.09 7.16
CA ALA A 17 1.81 7.13 7.31
C ALA A 17 1.78 7.97 6.04
N HIS A 18 0.61 8.06 5.39
CA HIS A 18 0.41 8.93 4.23
C HIS A 18 -0.98 9.57 4.31
N ASN A 19 -1.04 10.89 4.12
CA ASN A 19 -2.30 11.65 4.11
C ASN A 19 -3.18 11.48 5.37
N GLY A 20 -2.55 11.35 6.54
CA GLY A 20 -3.25 11.14 7.82
C GLY A 20 -3.78 9.71 8.02
N THR A 21 -3.44 8.76 7.14
CA THR A 21 -3.77 7.34 7.32
C THR A 21 -2.51 6.50 7.36
N THR A 22 -2.49 5.60 8.32
CA THR A 22 -1.39 4.67 8.52
C THR A 22 -1.72 3.35 7.84
N TYR A 23 -0.84 2.94 6.94
CA TYR A 23 -0.91 1.69 6.20
C TYR A 23 0.18 0.75 6.71
N LYS A 24 -0.21 -0.40 7.21
CA LYS A 24 0.67 -1.50 7.59
C LYS A 24 0.75 -2.50 6.44
N MET A 25 1.95 -2.70 5.92
CA MET A 25 2.27 -3.71 4.93
C MET A 25 3.02 -4.84 5.62
N GLU A 26 2.58 -6.07 5.42
CA GLU A 26 3.15 -7.26 6.03
C GLU A 26 3.28 -8.38 5.01
N ILE A 27 4.34 -9.18 5.11
CA ILE A 27 4.58 -10.32 4.23
C ILE A 27 4.41 -11.57 5.06
N VAL A 28 3.32 -12.29 4.84
CA VAL A 28 2.97 -13.50 5.57
C VAL A 28 3.23 -14.74 4.72
N GLU A 29 3.43 -15.89 5.35
CA GLU A 29 3.54 -17.14 4.59
C GLU A 29 2.17 -17.51 4.04
N GLY A 30 2.09 -17.75 2.73
CA GLY A 30 0.89 -18.24 2.07
C GLY A 30 1.08 -19.66 1.56
N VAL A 31 -0.04 -20.35 1.33
CA VAL A 31 -0.07 -21.74 0.86
C VAL A 31 0.68 -22.01 -0.46
N ASN A 32 0.93 -20.97 -1.27
CA ASN A 32 1.63 -21.04 -2.55
C ASN A 32 2.85 -20.10 -2.62
N GLY A 33 3.37 -19.65 -1.47
CA GLY A 33 4.46 -18.65 -1.38
C GLY A 33 4.08 -17.42 -0.55
N PRO A 34 4.97 -16.41 -0.48
CA PRO A 34 4.73 -15.22 0.34
C PRO A 34 3.49 -14.47 -0.11
N LYS A 35 2.67 -14.06 0.86
CA LYS A 35 1.44 -13.32 0.68
C LYS A 35 1.63 -11.93 1.26
N PHE A 36 1.30 -10.92 0.47
CA PHE A 36 1.40 -9.52 0.88
C PHE A 36 0.06 -9.11 1.48
N LEU A 37 0.10 -8.59 2.69
CA LEU A 37 -1.03 -8.07 3.45
C LEU A 37 -0.85 -6.55 3.58
N ILE A 38 -1.89 -5.79 3.28
CA ILE A 38 -1.94 -4.34 3.45
C ILE A 38 -3.16 -4.03 4.31
N SER A 39 -2.93 -3.43 5.46
CA SER A 39 -3.96 -3.07 6.43
C SER A 39 -3.91 -1.57 6.70
N SER A 40 -5.06 -0.95 6.83
CA SER A 40 -5.19 0.44 7.28
C SER A 40 -5.64 0.51 8.72
N ASP A 41 -5.30 1.62 9.36
CA ASP A 41 -5.82 2.01 10.67
C ASP A 41 -7.37 2.02 10.72
N ASP A 42 -8.02 2.32 9.58
CA ASP A 42 -9.47 2.32 9.39
C ASP A 42 -10.13 0.91 9.51
N GLY A 43 -9.35 -0.14 9.79
CA GLY A 43 -9.83 -1.53 9.87
C GLY A 43 -9.96 -2.23 8.52
N ASN A 44 -9.62 -1.56 7.42
CA ASN A 44 -9.62 -2.17 6.09
C ASN A 44 -8.32 -2.92 5.81
N SER A 45 -8.40 -4.21 5.49
CA SER A 45 -7.25 -5.02 5.10
C SER A 45 -7.48 -5.75 3.78
N VAL A 46 -6.43 -5.84 2.97
CA VAL A 46 -6.38 -6.51 1.68
C VAL A 46 -5.15 -7.38 1.61
N SER A 47 -5.26 -8.51 0.92
CA SER A 47 -4.15 -9.44 0.77
C SER A 47 -4.01 -9.91 -0.67
N GLY A 48 -2.77 -10.11 -1.12
CA GLY A 48 -2.45 -10.48 -2.51
C GLY A 48 -1.22 -11.38 -2.61
N LYS A 49 -1.07 -12.02 -3.77
CA LYS A 49 0.12 -12.85 -4.08
C LYS A 49 1.33 -11.99 -4.45
N THR A 50 1.11 -10.74 -4.85
CA THR A 50 2.12 -9.73 -5.18
C THR A 50 1.81 -8.42 -4.46
N PRO A 51 2.83 -7.59 -4.18
CA PRO A 51 2.62 -6.30 -3.53
C PRO A 51 1.77 -5.38 -4.41
N ASP A 52 1.96 -5.42 -5.73
CA ASP A 52 1.21 -4.63 -6.71
C ASP A 52 -0.28 -4.98 -6.67
N PHE A 53 -0.63 -6.27 -6.78
CA PHE A 53 -2.03 -6.72 -6.71
C PHE A 53 -2.70 -6.33 -5.38
N ALA A 54 -2.00 -6.56 -4.26
CA ALA A 54 -2.52 -6.18 -2.95
C ALA A 54 -2.75 -4.66 -2.86
N TRP A 55 -1.82 -3.86 -3.41
CA TRP A 55 -1.88 -2.40 -3.40
C TRP A 55 -2.99 -1.89 -4.33
N GLU A 56 -3.15 -2.44 -5.53
CA GLU A 56 -4.25 -2.09 -6.43
C GLU A 56 -5.63 -2.38 -5.82
N GLU A 57 -5.82 -3.56 -5.24
CA GLU A 57 -7.08 -3.93 -4.58
C GLU A 57 -7.34 -3.06 -3.36
N PHE A 58 -6.28 -2.74 -2.61
CA PHE A 58 -6.34 -1.82 -1.49
C PHE A 58 -6.71 -0.41 -1.96
N GLN A 59 -6.14 0.07 -3.06
CA GLN A 59 -6.48 1.33 -3.69
C GLN A 59 -7.93 1.34 -4.16
N LYS A 60 -8.45 0.28 -4.79
CA LYS A 60 -9.87 0.19 -5.20
C LYS A 60 -10.82 0.28 -4.01
N LYS A 61 -10.52 -0.45 -2.93
CA LYS A 61 -11.29 -0.40 -1.68
C LYS A 61 -11.16 0.93 -0.94
N GLY A 62 -9.99 1.56 -1.00
CA GLY A 62 -9.74 2.91 -0.47
C GLY A 62 -10.11 4.04 -1.44
N CYS A 63 -10.49 3.74 -2.69
CA CYS A 63 -10.69 4.72 -3.77
C CYS A 63 -11.94 5.56 -3.58
N THR A 64 -12.84 5.17 -2.68
CA THR A 64 -13.87 6.08 -2.17
C THR A 64 -13.26 7.33 -1.53
N ARG A 65 -12.04 7.24 -0.98
CA ARG A 65 -11.26 8.38 -0.45
C ARG A 65 -10.11 8.86 -1.35
N MET A 66 -9.70 8.10 -2.36
CA MET A 66 -8.47 8.35 -3.14
C MET A 66 -8.69 8.84 -4.58
N LYS A 67 -9.86 9.45 -4.88
CA LYS A 67 -10.11 10.24 -6.11
C LYS A 67 -9.28 11.54 -6.21
N ILE A 68 -8.02 11.54 -5.75
CA ILE A 68 -7.10 12.69 -5.89
C ILE A 68 -5.85 12.33 -6.73
N TRP A 69 -5.67 11.08 -7.16
CA TRP A 69 -4.45 10.74 -7.93
C TRP A 69 -4.60 10.88 -9.46
N HIS A 70 -5.80 10.73 -10.04
CA HIS A 70 -6.00 10.87 -11.48
C HIS A 70 -6.40 12.29 -11.87
N GLY A 71 -5.44 13.22 -11.79
CA GLY A 71 -5.65 14.61 -12.17
C GLY A 71 -4.34 15.36 -12.41
N LYS A 72 -3.70 15.10 -13.56
CA LYS A 72 -3.12 16.12 -14.45
C LYS A 72 -2.67 17.44 -13.78
N ARG A 73 -1.34 17.62 -13.66
CA ARG A 73 -0.61 18.89 -13.48
C ARG A 73 -0.88 19.63 -12.16
N LEU A 74 0.01 19.41 -11.19
CA LEU A 74 0.14 20.21 -9.98
C LEU A 74 0.66 21.62 -10.35
N SER A 75 -0.25 22.52 -10.73
CA SER A 75 0.02 23.96 -10.74
C SER A 75 -0.29 24.48 -9.34
N SER A 76 0.75 24.64 -8.53
CA SER A 76 0.67 25.35 -7.25
C SER A 76 0.16 26.77 -7.48
N LYS A 77 -1.06 27.06 -7.02
CA LYS A 77 -1.46 28.41 -6.62
C LYS A 77 -1.54 28.39 -5.09
N MET A 78 -0.48 28.89 -4.46
CA MET A 78 -0.56 29.38 -3.09
C MET A 78 -1.39 30.66 -3.18
N ASP A 79 -2.58 30.66 -2.59
CA ASP A 79 -3.36 31.88 -2.39
C ASP A 79 -3.02 32.44 -1.01
N GLY A 80 -2.78 33.74 -0.96
CA GLY A 80 -2.17 34.45 0.15
C GLY A 80 -3.02 34.45 1.42
N LEU A 81 -2.33 34.43 2.55
CA LEU A 81 -2.87 34.85 3.83
C LEU A 81 -2.22 36.22 4.13
N GLU A 82 -3.01 37.29 4.04
CA GLU A 82 -2.69 38.60 4.63
C GLU A 82 -2.82 38.54 6.16
#